data_AF-A0A1G1WFR8-F1
#
_entry.id   AF-A0A1G1WFR8-F1
#
_cell.length_a   1.000
_cell.length_b   1.000
_cell.length_c   1.000
_cell.angle_alpha   90.00
_cell.angle_beta   90.00
_cell.angle_gamma   90.00
#
_symmetry.space_group_name_H-M   'P 1'
#
loop_
_entity.id
_entity.type
_entity.pdbx_description
1 polymer ?
#
loop_
_entity_poly.entity_id
_entity_poly.type
_entity_poly.pdbx_seq_one_letter_code
_entity_poly.pdbx_strand_id
1 'polypeptide(L)' 'MAKRTTVVFEEENLIKEAKKKAVEEDKTLKEIVNEALRTYLQVRKPTRKKFPFKGYHMGEIKGMLRREEIYEDV' A
#
# COMPACT_ATOMS: atom_id res chain seq x y z
N MET A 1 17.85 -2.58 -15.96
CA MET A 1 18.08 -3.57 -17.05
C MET A 1 16.71 -3.98 -17.61
N ALA A 2 16.50 -3.88 -18.92
CA ALA A 2 15.22 -4.30 -19.54
C ALA A 2 15.23 -5.83 -19.77
N LYS A 3 14.12 -6.50 -19.45
CA LYS A 3 13.94 -7.94 -19.74
C LYS A 3 12.94 -8.07 -20.89
N ARG A 4 13.22 -8.96 -21.84
CA ARG A 4 12.33 -9.29 -22.96
C ARG A 4 11.56 -10.56 -22.62
N THR A 5 10.24 -10.50 -22.78
CA THR A 5 9.34 -11.62 -22.52
C THR A 5 8.27 -11.64 -23.61
N THR A 6 7.82 -12.83 -23.99
CA THR A 6 6.67 -13.02 -24.89
C THR A 6 5.44 -13.29 -24.05
N VAL A 7 4.32 -12.64 -24.38
CA VAL A 7 3.03 -12.82 -23.68
C VAL A 7 1.98 -13.18 -24.73
N VAL A 8 1.15 -14.16 -24.41
CA VAL A 8 -0.01 -14.56 -25.22
C VAL A 8 -1.25 -13.90 -24.62
N PHE A 9 -2.07 -13.30 -25.48
CA PHE A 9 -3.35 -12.71 -25.08
C PHE A 9 -4.46 -13.67 -25.54
N GLU A 10 -5.37 -13.99 -24.62
CA GLU A 10 -6.50 -14.90 -24.91
C GLU A 10 -7.54 -14.24 -25.81
N GLU A 11 -7.73 -12.93 -25.67
CA GLU A 11 -8.68 -12.14 -26.44
C GLU A 11 -7.98 -11.37 -27.57
N GLU A 12 -8.36 -11.66 -28.81
CA GLU A 12 -7.76 -11.02 -29.99
C GLU A 12 -8.07 -9.51 -30.06
N ASN A 13 -9.24 -9.11 -29.58
CA ASN A 13 -9.69 -7.72 -29.58
C ASN A 13 -8.83 -6.83 -28.68
N LEU A 14 -8.34 -7.38 -27.57
CA LEU A 14 -7.53 -6.68 -26.58
C LEU A 14 -6.22 -6.15 -27.19
N ILE A 15 -5.57 -6.93 -28.06
CA ILE A 15 -4.38 -6.48 -28.79
C ILE A 15 -4.73 -5.38 -29.79
N LYS A 16 -5.85 -5.52 -30.51
CA LYS A 16 -6.27 -4.53 -31.53
C LYS A 16 -6.54 -3.18 -30.88
N GLU A 17 -7.26 -3.17 -29.77
CA GLU A 17 -7.55 -1.95 -29.00
C GLU A 17 -6.27 -1.34 -28.41
N ALA A 18 -5.39 -2.16 -27.83
CA ALA A 18 -4.13 -1.67 -27.28
C ALA A 18 -3.24 -1.02 -28.35
N LYS A 19 -3.19 -1.60 -29.56
CA LYS A 19 -2.46 -1.02 -30.69
C LYS A 19 -3.10 0.28 -31.18
N LYS A 20 -4.43 0.33 -31.28
CA LYS A 20 -5.14 1.55 -31.67
C LYS A 20 -4.85 2.68 -30.70
N LYS A 21 -4.95 2.41 -29.40
CA LYS A 21 -4.63 3.37 -28.33
C LYS A 21 -3.18 3.82 -28.36
N ALA A 22 -2.25 2.93 -28.69
CA ALA A 22 -0.83 3.28 -28.84
C ALA A 22 -0.62 4.32 -29.95
N VAL A 23 -1.32 4.18 -31.08
CA VAL A 23 -1.29 5.16 -32.18
C VAL A 23 -1.94 6.48 -31.76
N GLU A 24 -3.08 6.45 -31.08
CA GLU A 24 -3.79 7.65 -30.64
C GLU A 24 -2.99 8.49 -29.62
N GLU A 25 -2.19 7.83 -28.76
CA GLU A 25 -1.41 8.49 -27.70
C GLU A 25 0.06 8.76 -28.08
N ASP A 26 0.46 8.47 -29.32
CA ASP A 26 1.86 8.53 -29.78
C ASP A 26 2.83 7.75 -28.85
N LYS A 27 2.39 6.58 -28.41
CA LYS A 27 3.12 5.67 -27.51
C LYS A 27 3.42 4.36 -28.20
N THR A 28 4.41 3.65 -27.70
CA THR A 28 4.68 2.25 -28.08
C THR A 28 3.76 1.29 -27.32
N LEU A 29 3.45 0.13 -27.92
CA LEU A 29 2.70 -0.93 -27.24
C LEU A 29 3.36 -1.37 -25.92
N LYS A 30 4.70 -1.32 -25.87
CA LYS A 30 5.49 -1.58 -24.66
C LYS A 30 5.15 -0.61 -23.53
N GLU A 31 4.97 0.67 -23.83
CA GLU A 31 4.64 1.69 -22.83
C GLU A 31 3.23 1.50 -22.30
N ILE A 32 2.26 1.22 -23.17
CA ILE A 32 0.89 0.91 -22.75
C ILE A 32 0.84 -0.31 -21.83
N VAL A 33 1.53 -1.39 -22.19
CA VAL A 33 1.58 -2.60 -21.35
C VAL A 33 2.26 -2.31 -20.00
N ASN A 34 3.36 -1.56 -19.99
CA ASN A 34 4.04 -1.18 -18.76
C ASN A 34 3.17 -0.30 -17.86
N GLU A 35 2.43 0.64 -18.43
CA GLU A 35 1.51 1.52 -17.72
C GLU A 35 0.36 0.73 -17.11
N ALA A 36 -0.27 -0.16 -17.88
CA ALA A 36 -1.31 -1.07 -17.40
C ALA A 36 -0.81 -1.95 -16.24
N LEU A 37 0.38 -2.53 -16.37
CA LEU A 37 1.00 -3.34 -15.31
C LEU A 37 1.30 -2.51 -14.05
N ARG A 38 1.82 -1.29 -14.20
CA ARG A 38 2.09 -0.39 -13.07
C ARG A 38 0.81 -0.06 -12.32
N THR A 39 -0.25 0.30 -13.03
CA THR A 39 -1.57 0.60 -12.46
C THR A 39 -2.13 -0.61 -11.73
N TYR A 40 -2.12 -1.78 -12.37
CA TYR A 40 -2.63 -3.01 -11.77
C TYR A 40 -1.87 -3.41 -10.49
N LEU A 41 -0.54 -3.26 -10.49
CA LEU A 41 0.30 -3.59 -9.33
C LEU A 41 0.26 -2.52 -8.23
N GLN A 42 0.06 -1.24 -8.56
CA GLN A 42 -0.01 -0.15 -7.57
C GLN A 42 -1.19 -0.27 -6.62
N VAL A 43 -2.32 -0.81 -7.08
CA VAL A 43 -3.56 -0.96 -6.28
C VAL A 43 -3.37 -1.90 -5.07
N ARG A 44 -2.30 -2.71 -5.03
CA ARG A 44 -2.07 -3.71 -3.98
C ARG A 44 -1.20 -3.27 -2.80
N LYS A 45 -0.92 -1.99 -2.59
CA LYS A 45 -0.41 -1.56 -1.27
C LYS A 45 -1.61 -1.33 -0.35
N PRO A 46 -1.97 -2.27 0.55
CA PRO A 46 -2.93 -1.95 1.60
C PRO A 46 -2.33 -0.79 2.39
N THR A 47 -2.94 0.38 2.25
CA THR A 47 -2.74 1.45 3.20
C THR A 47 -3.25 0.91 4.52
N ARG A 48 -2.34 0.38 5.36
CA ARG A 48 -2.65 0.16 6.77
C ARG A 48 -3.12 1.51 7.29
N LYS A 49 -4.44 1.69 7.44
CA LYS A 49 -5.01 2.84 8.14
C LYS A 49 -4.35 2.82 9.50
N LYS A 50 -3.41 3.74 9.73
CA LYS A 50 -2.87 3.99 11.07
C LYS A 50 -4.05 4.50 11.87
N PHE A 51 -4.70 3.60 12.61
CA PHE A 51 -5.73 4.01 13.55
C PHE A 51 -5.03 4.91 14.57
N PRO A 52 -5.42 6.18 14.73
CA PRO A 52 -4.85 7.03 15.75
C PRO A 52 -5.36 6.49 17.09
N PHE A 53 -4.61 5.56 17.68
CA PHE A 53 -4.82 5.21 19.08
C PHE A 53 -4.51 6.49 19.87
N LYS A 54 -5.55 7.15 20.37
CA LYS A 54 -5.40 8.22 21.36
C LYS A 54 -4.94 7.56 22.65
N GLY A 55 -3.63 7.34 22.77
CA GLY A 55 -3.01 7.05 24.05
C GLY A 55 -3.16 8.30 24.90
N TYR A 56 -4.04 8.26 25.89
CA TYR A 56 -4.04 9.27 26.93
C TYR A 56 -2.75 9.09 27.72
N HIS A 57 -1.96 10.16 27.84
CA HIS A 57 -0.84 10.18 28.77
C HIS A 57 -1.43 10.08 30.19
N MET A 58 -1.51 8.85 30.69
CA MET A 58 -1.63 8.61 32.14
C MET A 58 -0.38 9.29 32.71
N GLY A 59 -0.57 10.43 33.38
CA GLY A 59 0.51 11.27 33.86
C GLY A 59 1.55 10.49 34.67
N GLU A 60 2.67 11.14 34.98
CA GLU A 60 3.71 10.53 35.82
C GLU A 60 3.11 9.96 37.10
N ILE A 61 3.56 8.75 37.47
CA ILE A 61 3.14 8.08 38.70
C ILE A 61 3.45 9.03 39.85
N LYS A 62 2.41 9.59 40.50
CA LYS A 62 2.51 10.64 41.54
C LYS A 62 3.14 10.18 42.87
N GLY A 63 3.88 9.07 42.86
CA GLY A 63 4.50 8.46 44.03
C GLY A 63 4.37 6.95 43.99
N MET A 64 5.37 6.26 44.52
CA MET A 64 5.23 4.85 44.85
C MET A 64 4.42 4.76 46.14
N LEU A 65 3.14 4.40 46.04
CA LEU A 65 2.32 4.13 47.21
C LEU A 65 2.87 2.89 47.91
N ARG A 66 3.58 3.07 49.03
CA ARG A 66 4.16 1.95 49.77
C ARG A 66 3.11 1.37 50.70
N ARG A 67 3.17 0.06 50.94
CA ARG A 67 2.22 -0.64 51.81
C ARG A 67 2.21 -0.04 53.23
N GLU A 68 3.36 0.45 53.68
CA GLU A 68 3.55 1.16 54.96
C GLU A 68 2.72 2.46 55.06
N GLU A 69 2.41 3.12 53.94
CA GLU A 69 1.61 4.36 53.91
C GLU A 69 0.10 4.10 53.90
N ILE A 70 -0.32 2.87 53.58
CA ILE A 70 -1.73 2.47 53.46
C ILE A 70 -2.23 1.85 54.77
N TYR A 71 -1.34 1.21 55.52
CA TYR A 71 -1.67 0.50 56.75
C TYR A 71 -0.81 1.07 57.88
N GLU A 72 -1.40 1.92 58.72
CA GLU A 72 -0.83 2.24 60.03
C GLU A 72 -0.91 0.97 60.89
N ASP A 73 0.27 0.43 61.20
CA ASP A 73 0.59 -0.55 62.24
C ASP A 73 0.11 -2.01 62.06
N VAL A 74 1.10 -2.90 61.90
CA VAL A 74 1.16 -4.20 62.60
C VAL A 74 2.35 -4.14 63.54
#